data_AF-A0A0G1S0V7-F1
#
_entry.id   AF-A0A0G1S0V7-F1
#
_cell.length_a   1.000
_cell.length_b   1.000
_cell.length_c   1.000
_cell.angle_alpha   90.00
_cell.angle_beta   90.00
_cell.angle_gamma   90.00
#
_symmetry.space_group_name_H-M   'P 1'
#
loop_
_entity.id
_entity.type
_entity.pdbx_description
1 polymer ?
#
loop_
_entity_poly.entity_id
_entity_poly.type
_entity_poly.pdbx_seq_one_letter_code
_entity_poly.pdbx_strand_id
1 'polypeptide(L)'
;RPDPVSLLIFILLLINSLILAAAFHIFVLGFGILTLSVDHLVMIYRDFTALMRIPVDFFPGTLRALLTFVIPVGIMFTFPAKALLALLDWPLIFIALSLGLLALFLSLRFWNFALKHYQSASS
;
A
#
# COMPACT_ATOMS: atom_id res chain seq x y z
N ARG A 1 -11.15 17.70 19.93
CA ARG A 1 -12.09 16.92 19.08
C ARG A 1 -11.61 17.09 17.65
N PRO A 2 -11.45 16.02 16.86
CA PRO A 2 -11.04 16.17 15.46
C PRO A 2 -12.05 17.04 14.72
N ASP A 3 -11.57 17.99 13.93
CA ASP A 3 -12.43 18.80 13.08
C ASP A 3 -13.01 17.95 11.94
N PRO A 4 -14.15 18.35 11.34
CA PRO A 4 -14.81 17.56 10.29
C PRO A 4 -13.92 17.30 9.06
N VAL A 5 -12.99 18.20 8.74
CA VAL A 5 -12.08 18.05 7.59
C VAL A 5 -11.06 16.97 7.87
N SER A 6 -10.43 16.99 9.05
CA SER A 6 -9.51 15.93 9.51
C SER A 6 -10.18 14.55 9.54
N LEU A 7 -11.44 14.47 9.96
CA LEU A 7 -12.21 13.23 9.93
C LEU A 7 -12.44 12.72 8.49
N LEU A 8 -12.79 13.62 7.57
CA LEU A 8 -12.97 13.28 6.16
C LEU A 8 -11.65 12.78 5.53
N ILE A 9 -10.54 13.49 5.77
CA ILE A 9 -9.22 13.10 5.27
C ILE A 9 -8.81 11.75 5.85
N PHE A 10 -9.05 11.51 7.14
CA PHE A 10 -8.82 10.21 7.77
C PHE A 10 -9.55 9.09 7.04
N ILE A 11 -10.85 9.23 6.78
CA ILE A 11 -11.65 8.22 6.08
C ILE A 11 -11.11 7.99 4.67
N LEU A 12 -10.78 9.05 3.94
CA LEU A 12 -10.19 8.95 2.60
C LEU A 12 -8.86 8.20 2.62
N LEU A 13 -7.97 8.52 3.55
CA LEU A 13 -6.68 7.85 3.68
C LEU A 13 -6.81 6.40 4.20
N LEU A 14 -7.82 6.11 5.02
CA LEU A 14 -8.13 4.75 5.46
C LEU A 14 -8.58 3.89 4.27
N ILE A 15 -9.47 4.42 3.42
CA ILE A 15 -9.86 3.77 2.16
C ILE A 15 -8.64 3.58 1.26
N ASN A 16 -7.79 4.59 1.12
CA ASN A 16 -6.56 4.50 0.34
C ASN A 16 -5.60 3.41 0.87
N SER A 17 -5.55 3.24 2.20
CA SER A 17 -4.75 2.20 2.84
C SER A 17 -5.26 0.79 2.50
N LEU A 18 -6.58 0.62 2.45
CA LEU A 18 -7.21 -0.62 1.98
C LEU A 18 -6.95 -0.87 0.50
N ILE A 19 -6.98 0.19 -0.34
CA ILE A 19 -6.65 0.10 -1.76
C ILE A 19 -5.19 -0.36 -1.96
N LEU A 20 -4.24 0.23 -1.21
CA LEU A 20 -2.83 -0.16 -1.25
C LEU A 20 -2.64 -1.62 -0.82
N ALA A 21 -3.31 -2.04 0.26
CA ALA A 21 -3.29 -3.44 0.71
C ALA A 21 -3.83 -4.37 -0.39
N ALA A 22 -4.98 -4.04 -0.99
CA ALA A 22 -5.59 -4.83 -2.05
C ALA A 22 -4.68 -4.89 -3.30
N ALA A 23 -4.10 -3.76 -3.71
CA ALA A 23 -3.18 -3.69 -4.84
C ALA A 23 -1.97 -4.61 -4.64
N PHE A 24 -1.38 -4.61 -3.44
CA PHE A 24 -0.29 -5.52 -3.10
C PHE A 24 -0.72 -7.00 -3.21
N HIS A 25 -1.88 -7.37 -2.66
CA HIS A 25 -2.36 -8.76 -2.74
C HIS A 25 -2.66 -9.19 -4.18
N ILE A 26 -3.28 -8.32 -4.99
CA ILE A 26 -3.52 -8.58 -6.41
C ILE A 26 -2.20 -8.80 -7.15
N PHE A 27 -1.18 -7.99 -6.84
CA PHE A 27 0.15 -8.17 -7.40
C PHE A 27 0.76 -9.52 -7.01
N VAL A 28 0.72 -9.89 -5.73
CA VAL A 28 1.22 -11.19 -5.24
C VAL A 28 0.50 -12.36 -5.92
N LEU A 29 -0.83 -12.28 -6.08
CA LEU A 29 -1.60 -13.30 -6.78
C LEU A 29 -1.17 -13.43 -8.25
N GLY A 30 -1.00 -12.30 -8.95
CA GLY A 30 -0.46 -12.29 -10.31
C GLY A 30 0.95 -12.90 -10.39
N PHE A 31 1.78 -12.66 -9.38
CA PHE A 31 3.13 -13.22 -9.32
C PHE A 31 3.11 -14.73 -9.10
N GLY A 32 2.20 -15.21 -8.24
CA GLY A 32 2.01 -16.64 -7.98
C GLY A 32 1.54 -17.42 -9.21
N ILE A 33 0.72 -16.81 -10.07
CA ILE A 33 0.33 -17.41 -11.35
C ILE A 33 1.56 -17.68 -12.24
N LEU A 34 2.54 -16.77 -12.25
CA LEU A 34 3.72 -16.87 -13.12
C LEU A 34 4.84 -17.75 -12.54
N THR A 35 5.01 -17.74 -11.22
CA THR A 35 6.19 -18.33 -10.55
C THR A 35 5.86 -19.55 -9.70
N LEU A 36 4.57 -19.88 -9.54
CA LEU A 36 4.06 -20.97 -8.71
C LEU A 36 4.48 -20.92 -7.23
N SER A 37 5.06 -19.80 -6.77
CA SER A 37 5.54 -19.62 -5.40
C SER A 37 5.42 -18.16 -4.97
N VAL A 38 4.87 -17.91 -3.78
CA VAL A 38 4.63 -16.55 -3.26
C VAL A 38 5.07 -16.35 -1.81
N ASP A 39 5.50 -17.42 -1.12
CA ASP A 39 5.73 -17.42 0.32
C ASP A 39 6.74 -16.35 0.76
N HIS A 40 7.84 -16.21 0.01
CA HIS A 40 8.87 -15.21 0.30
C HIS A 40 8.34 -13.78 0.16
N LEU A 41 7.52 -13.49 -0.86
CA LEU A 41 6.92 -12.17 -1.03
C LEU A 41 5.94 -11.83 0.10
N VAL A 42 5.12 -12.81 0.49
CA VAL A 42 4.19 -12.66 1.61
C VAL A 42 4.96 -12.45 2.92
N MET A 43 6.05 -13.19 3.14
CA MET A 43 6.89 -13.04 4.33
C MET A 43 7.53 -11.65 4.41
N ILE A 44 8.14 -11.17 3.31
CA ILE A 44 8.73 -9.84 3.24
C ILE A 44 7.68 -8.75 3.54
N TYR A 45 6.48 -8.87 2.97
CA TYR A 45 5.39 -7.93 3.26
C TYR A 45 4.95 -7.96 4.73
N ARG A 46 4.89 -9.16 5.33
CA ARG A 46 4.60 -9.31 6.76
C ARG A 46 5.66 -8.63 7.62
N ASP A 47 6.94 -8.73 7.24
CA ASP A 47 8.02 -8.06 7.97
C ASP A 47 7.91 -6.54 7.87
N PHE A 48 7.63 -5.99 6.68
CA PHE A 48 7.43 -4.55 6.51
C PHE A 48 6.21 -4.02 7.27
N THR A 49 5.09 -4.75 7.26
CA THR A 49 3.90 -4.36 8.03
C THR A 49 4.14 -4.49 9.54
N ALA A 50 4.96 -5.44 9.99
CA ALA A 50 5.34 -5.56 11.41
C ALA A 50 6.18 -4.37 11.90
N LEU A 51 7.02 -3.76 11.03
CA LEU A 51 7.76 -2.54 11.37
C LEU A 51 6.82 -1.38 11.73
N MET A 52 5.63 -1.33 11.16
CA MET A 52 4.66 -0.25 11.37
C MET A 52 3.96 -0.29 12.73
N ARG A 53 4.34 -1.22 13.62
CA ARG A 53 4.08 -1.09 15.07
C ARG A 53 4.70 0.19 15.64
N ILE A 54 5.77 0.66 15.01
CA ILE A 54 6.39 1.95 15.27
C ILE A 54 5.98 2.89 14.12
N PRO A 55 5.44 4.09 14.40
CA PRO A 55 5.08 5.05 13.37
C PRO A 55 6.27 5.39 12.47
N VAL A 56 6.00 5.61 11.17
CA VAL A 56 7.05 5.75 10.15
C VAL A 56 8.00 6.94 10.41
N ASP A 57 7.58 7.91 11.22
CA ASP A 57 8.35 9.10 11.60
C ASP A 57 9.60 8.82 12.44
N PHE A 58 9.62 7.71 13.15
CA PHE A 58 10.74 7.34 14.02
C PHE A 58 11.90 6.70 13.24
N PHE A 59 11.72 6.42 11.95
CA PHE A 59 12.77 5.86 11.10
C PHE A 59 13.63 6.97 10.47
N PRO A 60 14.94 6.74 10.26
CA PRO A 60 15.83 7.69 9.64
C PRO A 60 15.41 8.00 8.19
N GLY A 61 15.75 9.20 7.70
CA GLY A 61 15.19 9.80 6.48
C GLY A 61 15.08 8.88 5.28
N THR A 62 16.16 8.16 4.92
CA THR A 62 16.16 7.22 3.78
C THR A 62 15.22 6.06 3.99
N LEU A 63 15.23 5.43 5.16
CA LEU A 63 14.36 4.29 5.46
C LEU A 63 12.89 4.72 5.51
N ARG A 64 12.60 5.87 6.13
CA ARG A 64 11.26 6.48 6.13
C ARG A 64 10.77 6.73 4.70
N ALA A 65 11.62 7.25 3.82
CA ALA A 65 11.25 7.49 2.42
C ALA A 65 10.95 6.18 1.67
N LEU A 66 11.76 5.14 1.85
CA LEU A 66 11.52 3.82 1.27
C LEU A 66 10.18 3.23 1.74
N LEU A 67 9.94 3.25 3.05
CA LEU A 67 8.71 2.70 3.65
C LEU A 67 7.46 3.51 3.29
N THR A 68 7.61 4.78 2.94
CA THR A 68 6.48 5.68 2.61
C THR A 68 6.18 5.72 1.12
N PHE A 69 7.19 5.76 0.26
CA PHE A 69 7.01 6.03 -1.18
C PHE A 69 7.25 4.82 -2.07
N VAL A 70 8.05 3.84 -1.63
CA VAL A 70 8.38 2.64 -2.43
C VAL A 70 7.51 1.44 -2.03
N ILE A 71 7.37 1.17 -0.72
CA ILE A 71 6.56 0.06 -0.18
C ILE A 71 5.16 0.50 0.32
N PRO A 72 4.80 1.77 0.11
CA PRO A 72 3.83 2.59 0.87
C PRO A 72 3.25 2.15 2.24
N VAL A 73 3.93 1.32 3.06
CA VAL A 73 3.42 0.93 4.40
C VAL A 73 3.30 2.10 5.38
N GLY A 74 4.14 3.13 5.26
CA GLY A 74 4.02 4.36 6.05
C GLY A 74 2.68 5.07 5.79
N ILE A 75 2.24 5.09 4.53
CA ILE A 75 0.94 5.63 4.14
C ILE A 75 -0.19 4.76 4.71
N MET A 76 -0.05 3.44 4.63
CA MET A 76 -1.11 2.52 5.06
C MET A 76 -1.41 2.59 6.56
N PHE A 77 -0.37 2.72 7.40
CA PHE A 77 -0.52 2.58 8.85
C PHE A 77 -0.38 3.89 9.62
N THR A 78 0.44 4.84 9.15
CA THR A 78 0.72 6.07 9.90
C THR A 78 -0.13 7.26 9.43
N PHE A 79 -0.36 7.41 8.13
CA PHE A 79 -0.99 8.61 7.58
C PHE A 79 -2.45 8.82 8.01
N PRO A 80 -3.33 7.80 8.05
CA PRO A 80 -4.70 7.98 8.55
C PRO A 80 -4.71 8.55 9.97
N ALA A 81 -3.91 7.97 10.88
CA ALA A 81 -3.83 8.46 12.26
C ALA A 81 -3.34 9.91 12.34
N LYS A 82 -2.35 10.29 11.51
CA LYS A 82 -1.90 11.68 11.44
C LYS A 82 -2.94 12.65 10.90
N ALA A 83 -3.77 12.23 9.95
CA ALA A 83 -4.86 13.05 9.44
C ALA A 83 -5.86 13.40 10.55
N LEU A 84 -6.21 12.45 11.43
CA LEU A 84 -7.07 12.72 12.59
C LEU A 84 -6.47 13.76 13.56
N LEU A 85 -5.15 13.85 13.61
CA LEU A 85 -4.42 14.78 14.47
C LEU A 85 -4.06 16.10 13.76
N ALA A 86 -4.50 16.30 12.51
CA ALA A 86 -4.13 17.45 11.67
C ALA A 86 -2.60 17.61 11.52
N LEU A 87 -1.86 16.50 11.48
CA LEU A 87 -0.39 16.46 11.38
C LEU A 87 0.12 16.13 9.95
N LEU A 88 -0.75 16.20 8.94
CA LEU A 88 -0.40 15.94 7.53
C LEU A 88 -0.56 17.18 6.68
N ASP A 89 0.48 17.47 5.90
CA ASP A 89 0.44 18.52 4.89
C ASP A 89 -0.36 18.07 3.66
N TRP A 90 -1.07 19.02 3.04
CA TRP A 90 -1.84 18.78 1.81
C TRP A 90 -1.08 18.06 0.69
N PRO A 91 0.19 18.40 0.38
CA PRO A 91 0.95 17.69 -0.66
C PRO A 91 1.11 16.20 -0.36
N LEU A 92 1.33 15.82 0.90
CA LEU A 92 1.47 14.42 1.31
C LEU A 92 0.16 13.64 1.17
N ILE A 93 -0.98 14.30 1.41
CA ILE A 93 -2.30 13.70 1.21
C ILE A 93 -2.50 13.38 -0.27
N PHE A 94 -2.21 14.34 -1.17
CA PHE A 94 -2.32 14.11 -2.62
C PHE A 94 -1.37 13.01 -3.09
N ILE A 95 -0.11 13.02 -2.66
CA ILE A 95 0.86 11.97 -3.00
C ILE A 95 0.35 10.60 -2.53
N ALA A 96 -0.19 10.51 -1.32
CA ALA A 96 -0.71 9.26 -0.77
C ALA A 96 -1.85 8.69 -1.60
N LEU A 97 -2.82 9.53 -1.97
CA LEU A 97 -3.95 9.14 -2.82
C LEU A 97 -3.49 8.73 -4.23
N SER A 98 -2.58 9.50 -4.83
CA SER A 98 -2.02 9.18 -6.15
C SER A 98 -1.27 7.84 -6.15
N LEU A 99 -0.49 7.55 -5.09
CA LEU A 99 0.21 6.27 -4.96
C LEU A 99 -0.75 5.09 -4.82
N GLY A 100 -1.86 5.24 -4.08
CA GLY A 100 -2.86 4.18 -3.98
C GLY A 100 -3.53 3.85 -5.32
N LEU A 101 -3.94 4.88 -6.06
CA LEU A 101 -4.52 4.72 -7.40
C LEU A 101 -3.52 4.13 -8.39
N LEU A 102 -2.28 4.61 -8.38
CA LEU A 102 -1.21 4.11 -9.24
C LEU A 102 -0.89 2.64 -8.94
N ALA A 103 -0.77 2.28 -7.65
CA ALA A 103 -0.50 0.91 -7.24
C ALA A 103 -1.61 -0.04 -7.68
N LEU A 104 -2.88 0.35 -7.50
CA LEU A 104 -4.03 -0.45 -7.95
C LEU A 104 -4.06 -0.60 -9.46
N PHE A 105 -3.80 0.47 -10.20
CA PHE A 105 -3.74 0.42 -11.66
C PHE A 105 -2.65 -0.56 -12.14
N LEU A 106 -1.45 -0.44 -11.57
CA LEU A 106 -0.32 -1.32 -11.91
C LEU A 106 -0.58 -2.78 -11.52
N SER A 107 -1.16 -3.03 -10.34
CA SER A 107 -1.47 -4.39 -9.89
C SER A 107 -2.51 -5.06 -10.79
N LEU A 108 -3.56 -4.33 -11.20
CA LEU A 108 -4.56 -4.85 -12.13
C LEU A 108 -3.99 -5.10 -13.53
N ARG A 109 -3.10 -4.22 -14.01
CA ARG A 109 -2.39 -4.45 -15.28
C ARG A 109 -1.52 -5.71 -15.21
N PHE A 110 -0.79 -5.89 -14.13
CA PHE A 110 0.05 -7.06 -13.91
C PHE A 110 -0.77 -8.35 -13.76
N TRP A 111 -1.88 -8.32 -13.03
CA TRP A 111 -2.83 -9.43 -12.94
C TRP A 111 -3.33 -9.89 -14.31
N ASN A 112 -3.76 -8.95 -15.15
CA ASN A 112 -4.21 -9.27 -16.51
C ASN A 112 -3.08 -9.83 -17.39
N PHE A 113 -1.84 -9.35 -17.20
CA PHE A 113 -0.67 -9.93 -17.85
C PHE A 113 -0.42 -11.38 -17.40
N ALA A 114 -0.49 -11.64 -16.10
CA ALA A 114 -0.28 -12.98 -15.54
C ALA A 114 -1.32 -13.99 -16.04
N LEU A 115 -2.60 -13.60 -16.08
CA LEU A 115 -3.68 -14.47 -16.59
C LEU A 115 -3.46 -14.93 -18.04
N LYS A 116 -2.84 -14.11 -18.90
CA LYS A 116 -2.54 -14.50 -20.29
C LYS A 116 -1.46 -15.59 -20.39
N HIS A 117 -0.61 -15.73 -19.38
CA HIS A 117 0.46 -16.72 -19.32
C HIS A 117 0.04 -17.98 -18.56
N TYR A 118 -1.17 -18.02 -18.01
CA TYR A 118 -1.72 -19.21 -17.38
C TYR A 118 -2.11 -20.24 -18.46
N GLN A 119 -1.15 -21.06 -18.86
CA GLN A 119 -1.24 -22.03 -19.97
C GLN A 119 -1.80 -23.41 -19.56
N SER A 120 -2.35 -23.58 -18.35
CA SER A 120 -2.61 -24.91 -17.77
C SER A 120 -4.07 -25.22 -17.42
N ALA A 121 -5.04 -24.89 -18.29
CA ALA A 121 -6.41 -25.43 -18.18
C ALA A 121 -7.17 -25.48 -19.53
N SER A 122 -6.46 -25.76 -20.63
CA SER A 122 -7.10 -26.25 -21.85
C SER A 122 -6.72 -27.71 -22.04
N SER A 123 -7.47 -28.60 -21.39
CA SER A 123 -7.66 -30.01 -21.77
C SER A 123 -9.14 -30.35 -21.63
#